data_AF-A0A9D4F5E2-F1
#
_entry.id   AF-A0A9D4F5E2-F1
#
_cell.length_a   1.000
_cell.length_b   1.000
_cell.length_c   1.000
_cell.angle_alpha   90.00
_cell.angle_beta   90.00
_cell.angle_gamma   90.00
#
_symmetry.space_group_name_H-M   'P 1'
#
loop_
_entity.id
_entity.type
_entity.pdbx_description
1 polymer ?
#
loop_
_entity_poly.entity_id
_entity_poly.type
_entity_poly.pdbx_seq_one_letter_code
_entity_poly.pdbx_strand_id
1 'polypeptide(L)' 'MADVANGRVEQPTENVVGSRAAFHCDPGYFLTGRPEVTCQGRGKWDGEPPTCEKG' A
#
# COMPACT_ATOMS: atom_id res chain seq x y z
N MET A 1 -10.64 3.34 3.45
CA MET A 1 -9.29 3.70 2.98
C MET A 1 -8.35 2.92 3.89
N ALA A 2 -7.40 2.15 3.35
CA ALA A 2 -6.50 1.38 4.20
C ALA A 2 -5.52 2.37 4.85
N ASP A 3 -5.72 2.65 6.12
CA ASP A 3 -4.83 3.51 6.90
C ASP A 3 -3.54 2.71 7.19
N VAL A 4 -2.47 3.00 6.44
CA VAL A 4 -1.14 2.45 6.73
C VAL A 4 -0.57 3.22 7.92
N ALA A 5 -0.30 2.53 9.02
CA ALA A 5 0.31 3.14 10.20
C ALA A 5 1.74 3.62 9.88
N ASN A 6 2.05 4.88 10.23
CA ASN A 6 3.35 5.53 9.97
C ASN A 6 3.73 5.59 8.48
N GLY A 7 2.73 5.76 7.61
CA GLY A 7 2.92 5.93 6.19
C GLY A 7 1.66 6.37 5.46
N ARG A 8 1.76 6.39 4.13
CA ARG A 8 0.67 6.71 3.21
C ARG A 8 0.61 5.71 2.07
N VAL A 9 -0.59 5.53 1.54
CA VAL A 9 -0.82 4.76 0.31
C VAL A 9 -1.14 5.72 -0.83
N GLU A 10 -0.39 5.62 -1.92
CA GLU A 10 -0.66 6.31 -3.17
C GLU A 10 -1.39 5.33 -4.10
N GLN A 11 -2.71 5.51 -4.23
CA GLN A 11 -3.59 4.67 -5.04
C GLN A 11 -4.49 5.54 -5.94
N PRO A 12 -4.91 5.03 -7.12
CA PRO A 12 -5.84 5.74 -7.99
C PRO A 12 -7.22 5.91 -7.33
N THR A 13 -7.97 6.93 -7.76
CA THR A 13 -9.33 7.23 -7.26
C THR A 13 -10.32 6.09 -7.50
N GLU A 14 -10.10 5.27 -8.52
CA GLU A 14 -10.87 4.07 -8.80
C GLU A 14 -10.02 2.81 -8.69
N ASN A 15 -10.49 1.88 -7.88
CA ASN A 15 -9.86 0.58 -7.66
C ASN A 15 -10.34 -0.44 -8.70
N VAL A 16 -9.96 -0.22 -9.97
CA VAL A 16 -10.23 -1.17 -11.06
C VAL A 16 -9.20 -2.31 -11.07
N VAL A 17 -9.55 -3.43 -11.71
CA VAL A 17 -8.62 -4.54 -11.92
C VAL A 17 -7.38 -4.03 -12.65
N GLY A 18 -6.19 -4.27 -12.10
CA GLY A 18 -4.92 -3.80 -12.63
C GLY A 18 -4.44 -2.46 -12.05
N SER A 19 -5.26 -1.75 -11.26
CA SER A 19 -4.80 -0.57 -10.50
C SER A 19 -3.67 -0.95 -9.54
N ARG A 20 -2.68 -0.08 -9.40
CA ARG A 20 -1.55 -0.27 -8.48
C ARG A 20 -1.64 0.71 -7.32
N ALA A 21 -1.39 0.22 -6.12
CA ALA A 21 -1.25 1.03 -4.92
C ALA A 21 0.19 0.93 -4.43
N ALA A 22 0.87 2.07 -4.38
CA ALA A 22 2.22 2.19 -3.87
C ALA A 22 2.19 2.65 -2.41
N PHE A 23 3.09 2.10 -1.59
CA PHE A 23 3.16 2.41 -0.18
C PHE A 23 4.43 3.19 0.13
N HIS A 24 4.27 4.24 0.93
CA HIS A 24 5.36 5.13 1.31
C HIS A 24 5.34 5.32 2.82
N CYS A 25 6.42 4.94 3.49
CA CYS A 25 6.56 5.18 4.91
C CYS A 25 6.97 6.63 5.21
N ASP A 26 6.60 7.09 6.40
CA ASP A 26 7.01 8.40 6.90
C ASP A 26 8.53 8.43 7.16
N PRO A 27 9.17 9.61 7.14
CA PRO A 27 10.60 9.73 7.43
C PRO A 27 10.97 9.11 8.79
N GLY A 28 12.02 8.28 8.81
CA GLY A 28 12.45 7.54 10.01
C GLY A 28 11.80 6.16 10.16
N TYR A 29 10.94 5.76 9.22
CA TYR A 29 10.41 4.41 9.10
C TYR A 29 10.87 3.76 7.80
N PHE A 30 11.08 2.45 7.84
CA PHE A 30 11.42 1.63 6.70
C PHE A 30 10.25 0.71 6.35
N LEU A 31 10.05 0.51 5.05
CA LEU A 31 8.98 -0.33 4.54
C LEU A 31 9.41 -1.80 4.62
N THR A 32 8.68 -2.57 5.42
CA THR A 32 8.85 -4.02 5.53
C THR A 32 7.71 -4.70 4.80
N GLY A 33 8.04 -5.44 3.73
CA GLY A 33 7.08 -6.15 2.88
C GLY A 33 7.07 -5.65 1.44
N ARG A 34 5.91 -5.77 0.77
CA ARG A 34 5.77 -5.38 -0.64
C ARG A 34 5.53 -3.86 -0.76
N PRO A 35 6.34 -3.12 -1.53
CA PRO A 35 6.16 -1.67 -1.68
C PRO A 35 4.99 -1.28 -2.58
N GLU A 36 4.49 -2.22 -3.40
CA GLU A 36 3.35 -2.02 -4.31
C GLU A 36 2.46 -3.26 -4.30
N VAL A 37 1.15 -3.06 -4.39
CA VAL A 37 0.14 -4.10 -4.59
C VAL A 37 -0.77 -3.74 -5.76
N THR A 38 -1.26 -4.75 -6.46
CA THR A 38 -2.15 -4.63 -7.62
C THR A 38 -3.56 -5.07 -7.24
N CYS A 39 -4.55 -4.27 -7.61
CA CYS A 39 -5.96 -4.59 -7.44
C CYS A 39 -6.31 -5.74 -8.39
N GLN A 40 -6.72 -6.88 -7.83
CA GLN A 40 -7.20 -8.02 -8.60
C GLN A 40 -8.69 -7.90 -8.94
N GLY A 41 -9.34 -6.79 -8.56
CA GLY A 41 -10.77 -6.57 -8.69
C GLY A 41 -11.56 -6.95 -7.45
N ARG A 42 -12.82 -6.53 -7.42
CA ARG A 42 -13.74 -6.71 -6.27
C ARG A 42 -13.20 -6.12 -4.94
N GLY A 43 -12.40 -5.05 -5.03
CA GLY A 43 -11.79 -4.42 -3.86
C GLY A 43 -10.72 -5.26 -3.17
N LYS A 44 -10.20 -6.30 -3.84
CA LYS A 44 -9.11 -7.14 -3.33
C LYS A 44 -7.79 -6.78 -4.00
N TRP A 45 -6.74 -6.77 -3.20
CA TRP A 45 -5.35 -6.57 -3.63
C TRP A 45 -4.61 -7.91 -3.69
N ASP A 46 -3.61 -8.05 -4.57
CA ASP A 46 -2.86 -9.30 -4.77
C ASP A 46 -1.89 -9.66 -3.64
N GLY A 47 -1.75 -8.76 -2.66
CA GLY A 47 -0.84 -8.90 -1.54
C GLY A 47 -1.36 -8.23 -0.29
N GLU A 48 -0.66 -8.49 0.80
CA GLU A 48 -0.90 -7.82 2.08
C GLU A 48 -0.24 -6.43 2.07
N PRO A 49 -0.88 -5.42 2.69
CA PRO A 49 -0.26 -4.11 2.84
C PRO A 49 1.03 -4.25 3.67
N PRO A 50 2.11 -3.55 3.28
CA PRO A 50 3.35 -3.56 4.05
C PRO A 50 3.17 -2.82 5.37
N THR A 51 4.10 -3.05 6.28
CA THR A 51 4.20 -2.33 7.55
C THR A 51 5.40 -1.39 7.53
N CYS A 52 5.21 -0.20 8.08
CA CYS A 52 6.29 0.75 8.30
C CYS A 52 6.89 0.53 9.69
N GLU A 53 8.12 0.02 9.74
CA GLU A 53 8.85 -0.26 10.97
C GLU A 53 9.86 0.85 11.26
N LYS A 54 10.02 1.22 12.52
CA LYS A 54 10.95 2.30 12.91
C LYS A 54 12.39 1.85 12.71
N GLY A 55 13.14 2.69 12.00
CA GLY A 55 14.58 2.54 11.75
C GLY A 55 15.47 2.82 12.94
#